data_AF-A0A7C3DNB0-F1
#
_entry.id   AF-A0A7C3DNB0-F1
#
_cell.length_a   1.000
_cell.length_b   1.000
_cell.length_c   1.000
_cell.angle_alpha   90.00
_cell.angle_beta   90.00
_cell.angle_gamma   90.00
#
_symmetry.space_group_name_H-M   'P 1'
#
loop_
_entity.id
_entity.type
_entity.pdbx_description
1 polymer ?
#
loop_
_entity_poly.entity_id
_entity_poly.type
_entity_poly.pdbx_seq_one_letter_code
_entity_poly.pdbx_strand_id
1 'polypeptide(L)'
;LLWTRENNKKVCYTAIERFPADPVDIMNLNYPAIIEGAQEYFHAIHQTEWDCETGINENFILNRIQGDIRNIPFLPMQDIVYYDAFSPSVQPELWTEEIFARIFSRLNAGGLLVSYCVRGTVKQALRNTGFRVKVLPGPPGKRHMLLAVKP
;
A
#
# COMPACT_ATOMS: atom_id res chain seq x y z
N LEU A 1 -4.74 -12.59 -0.05
CA LEU A 1 -4.23 -13.91 0.36
C LEU A 1 -5.36 -14.91 0.62
N LEU A 2 -6.02 -14.87 1.77
CA LEU A 2 -7.14 -15.80 2.05
C LEU A 2 -8.27 -15.62 1.02
N TRP A 3 -8.68 -14.38 0.81
CA TRP A 3 -9.70 -14.04 -0.19
C TRP A 3 -9.32 -14.47 -1.62
N THR A 4 -8.04 -14.38 -2.00
CA THR A 4 -7.59 -14.73 -3.36
C THR A 4 -7.67 -16.23 -3.62
N ARG A 5 -7.44 -17.04 -2.57
CA ARG A 5 -7.64 -18.50 -2.59
C ARG A 5 -9.13 -18.84 -2.79
N GLU A 6 -10.00 -18.19 -2.03
CA GLU A 6 -11.46 -18.45 -2.07
C GLU A 6 -12.12 -18.01 -3.37
N ASN A 7 -11.61 -16.95 -4.00
CA ASN A 7 -12.25 -16.32 -5.17
C ASN A 7 -11.52 -16.60 -6.50
N ASN A 8 -10.45 -17.40 -6.46
CA ASN A 8 -9.59 -17.71 -7.61
C ASN A 8 -9.17 -16.46 -8.39
N LYS A 9 -8.70 -15.44 -7.66
CA LYS A 9 -8.25 -14.17 -8.22
C LYS A 9 -6.75 -14.00 -8.05
N LYS A 10 -6.05 -13.83 -9.17
CA LYS A 10 -4.63 -13.50 -9.17
C LYS A 10 -4.41 -12.08 -8.66
N VAL A 11 -3.53 -11.93 -7.69
CA VAL A 11 -3.13 -10.64 -7.13
C VAL A 11 -1.61 -10.58 -7.08
N CYS A 12 -1.06 -9.50 -7.62
CA CYS A 12 0.32 -9.09 -7.37
C CYS A 12 0.28 -7.95 -6.36
N TYR A 13 0.95 -8.13 -5.23
CA TYR A 13 1.00 -7.13 -4.16
C TYR A 13 2.42 -6.62 -3.99
N THR A 14 2.62 -5.32 -4.22
CA THR A 14 3.91 -4.66 -3.99
C THR A 14 3.85 -3.86 -2.69
N ALA A 15 4.74 -4.17 -1.76
CA ALA A 15 4.96 -3.40 -0.54
C ALA A 15 6.29 -2.66 -0.62
N ILE A 16 6.32 -1.41 -0.16
CA ILE A 16 7.55 -0.62 -0.05
C ILE A 16 7.76 -0.29 1.42
N GLU A 17 8.89 -0.69 1.98
CA GLU A 17 9.23 -0.42 3.37
C GLU A 17 10.68 0.03 3.47
N ARG A 18 10.92 1.15 4.14
CA ARG A 18 12.28 1.69 4.32
C ARG A 18 12.96 1.08 5.53
N PHE A 19 12.20 0.80 6.58
CA PHE A 19 12.69 0.31 7.86
C PHE A 19 11.91 -0.94 8.26
N PRO A 20 12.29 -2.12 7.72
CA PRO A 20 11.68 -3.38 8.09
C PRO A 20 11.58 -3.57 9.60
N ALA A 21 10.44 -4.06 10.08
CA ALA A 21 10.28 -4.42 11.48
C ALA A 21 11.24 -5.55 11.87
N ASP A 22 11.66 -5.56 13.13
CA ASP A 22 12.53 -6.59 13.66
C ASP A 22 11.82 -7.96 13.60
N PRO A 23 12.50 -9.04 13.15
CA PRO A 23 11.91 -10.39 13.13
C PRO A 23 11.37 -10.85 14.49
N VAL A 24 11.99 -10.45 15.60
CA VAL A 24 11.53 -10.76 16.96
C VAL A 24 10.20 -10.06 17.24
N ASP A 25 10.09 -8.78 16.91
CA ASP A 25 8.85 -8.02 17.07
C ASP A 25 7.73 -8.61 16.21
N ILE A 26 8.04 -9.00 14.98
CA ILE A 26 7.09 -9.67 14.08
C ILE A 26 6.57 -10.98 14.69
N MET A 27 7.45 -11.82 15.25
CA MET A 27 7.06 -13.09 15.86
C MET A 27 6.20 -12.91 17.12
N ASN A 28 6.29 -11.76 17.78
CA ASN A 28 5.45 -11.43 18.94
C ASN A 28 4.05 -10.91 18.57
N LEU A 29 3.76 -10.69 17.29
CA LEU A 29 2.44 -10.25 16.84
C LEU A 29 1.42 -11.40 16.91
N ASN A 30 0.22 -11.09 17.40
CA ASN A 30 -0.84 -12.07 17.60
C ASN A 30 -1.81 -12.22 16.40
N TYR A 31 -1.48 -11.67 15.23
CA TYR A 31 -2.33 -11.76 14.04
C TYR A 31 -2.75 -13.18 13.68
N PRO A 32 -1.87 -14.21 13.73
CA PRO A 32 -2.28 -15.58 13.45
C PRO A 32 -3.34 -16.15 14.41
N ALA A 33 -3.39 -15.65 15.64
CA ALA A 33 -4.37 -16.08 16.63
C ALA A 33 -5.74 -15.40 16.44
N ILE A 34 -5.77 -14.23 15.78
CA ILE A 34 -6.99 -13.43 15.56
C ILE A 34 -7.61 -13.75 14.21
N ILE A 35 -6.79 -14.07 13.20
CA ILE A 35 -7.24 -14.27 11.82
C ILE A 35 -7.17 -15.76 11.49
N GLU A 36 -8.34 -16.38 11.34
CA GLU A 36 -8.44 -17.80 10.98
C GLU A 36 -7.71 -18.09 9.66
N GLY A 37 -6.91 -19.16 9.65
CA GLY A 37 -6.12 -19.57 8.48
C GLY A 37 -4.89 -18.70 8.17
N ALA A 38 -4.58 -17.69 8.99
CA ALA A 38 -3.45 -16.79 8.71
C ALA A 38 -2.08 -17.33 9.15
N GLN A 39 -2.00 -18.37 9.99
CA GLN A 39 -0.74 -18.86 10.56
C GLN A 39 0.34 -19.16 9.51
N GLU A 40 -0.01 -19.95 8.49
CA GLU A 40 0.93 -20.30 7.42
C GLU A 40 1.37 -19.08 6.60
N TYR A 41 0.42 -18.19 6.28
CA TYR A 41 0.67 -17.02 5.45
C TYR A 41 1.43 -15.92 6.20
N PHE A 42 1.18 -15.77 7.49
CA PHE A 42 1.88 -14.80 8.32
C PHE A 42 3.38 -15.10 8.31
N HIS A 43 3.77 -16.35 8.50
CA HIS A 43 5.18 -16.73 8.42
C HIS A 43 5.74 -16.55 7.01
N ALA A 44 5.03 -17.05 5.99
CA ALA A 44 5.47 -16.99 4.60
C ALA A 44 5.73 -15.55 4.13
N ILE A 45 4.84 -14.60 4.42
CA ILE A 45 4.98 -13.18 4.03
C ILE A 45 6.24 -12.56 4.64
N HIS A 46 6.53 -12.83 5.91
CA HIS A 46 7.64 -12.17 6.62
C HIS A 46 9.00 -12.80 6.27
N GLN A 47 9.03 -14.04 5.81
CA GLN A 47 10.26 -14.74 5.42
C GLN A 47 10.67 -14.55 3.95
N THR A 48 9.82 -13.99 3.10
CA THR A 48 10.21 -13.73 1.71
C THR A 48 11.41 -12.78 1.65
N GLU A 49 12.30 -13.02 0.70
CA GLU A 49 13.41 -12.11 0.43
C GLU A 49 12.92 -10.73 -0.01
N TRP A 50 13.69 -9.70 0.36
CA TRP A 50 13.47 -8.35 -0.15
C TRP A 50 13.93 -8.26 -1.61
N ASP A 51 13.29 -7.35 -2.35
CA ASP A 51 13.56 -7.02 -3.74
C ASP A 51 13.44 -8.23 -4.70
N CYS A 52 12.63 -9.22 -4.30
CA CYS A 52 12.38 -10.46 -5.03
C CYS A 52 10.87 -10.79 -5.05
N GLU A 53 10.31 -11.04 -6.24
CA GLU A 53 8.92 -11.48 -6.36
C GLU A 53 8.78 -12.93 -5.90
N THR A 54 7.95 -13.16 -4.89
CA THR A 54 7.75 -14.47 -4.28
C THR A 54 6.28 -14.88 -4.36
N GLY A 55 6.01 -16.07 -4.90
CA GLY A 55 4.67 -16.68 -4.83
C GLY A 55 4.35 -17.13 -3.41
N ILE A 56 3.34 -16.52 -2.79
CA ILE A 56 2.84 -16.94 -1.47
C ILE A 56 1.85 -18.09 -1.60
N ASN A 57 1.06 -18.09 -2.68
CA ASN A 57 0.22 -19.20 -3.11
C ASN A 57 -0.04 -19.10 -4.63
N GLU A 58 -0.81 -20.03 -5.21
CA GLU A 58 -1.10 -20.09 -6.65
C GLU A 58 -1.70 -18.80 -7.24
N ASN A 59 -2.34 -17.99 -6.41
CA ASN A 59 -3.08 -16.80 -6.80
C ASN A 59 -2.53 -15.50 -6.19
N PHE A 60 -1.39 -15.54 -5.51
CA PHE A 60 -0.84 -14.36 -4.82
C PHE A 60 0.68 -14.30 -4.93
N ILE A 61 1.16 -13.24 -5.57
CA ILE A 61 2.57 -12.90 -5.67
C ILE A 61 2.81 -11.69 -4.76
N LEU A 62 3.82 -11.79 -3.91
CA LEU A 62 4.29 -10.72 -3.05
C LEU A 62 5.62 -10.19 -3.56
N ASN A 63 5.74 -8.88 -3.73
CA ASN A 63 6.98 -8.19 -4.00
C ASN A 63 7.21 -7.18 -2.87
N ARG A 64 8.22 -7.43 -2.04
CA ARG A 64 8.60 -6.54 -0.93
C ARG A 64 9.84 -5.78 -1.35
N ILE A 65 9.72 -4.47 -1.53
CA ILE A 65 10.85 -3.61 -1.90
C ILE A 65 11.36 -2.92 -0.63
N GLN A 66 12.64 -3.13 -0.32
CA GLN A 66 13.26 -2.44 0.81
C GLN A 66 13.82 -1.11 0.33
N GLY A 67 13.15 0.00 0.64
CA GLY A 67 13.62 1.29 0.17
C GLY A 67 12.73 2.46 0.47
N ASP A 68 13.24 3.63 0.09
CA ASP A 68 12.53 4.89 0.20
C ASP A 68 11.83 5.20 -1.13
N ILE A 69 10.50 5.37 -1.12
CA ILE A 69 9.72 5.68 -2.33
C ILE A 69 10.20 6.93 -3.08
N ARG A 70 10.89 7.85 -2.38
CA ARG A 70 11.55 9.02 -2.97
C ARG A 70 12.66 8.61 -3.95
N ASN A 71 13.36 7.50 -3.67
CA ASN A 71 14.61 7.12 -4.34
C ASN A 71 14.55 5.77 -5.07
N ILE A 72 13.46 5.00 -4.94
CA ILE A 72 13.32 3.72 -5.65
C ILE A 72 13.39 3.94 -7.17
N PRO A 73 14.26 3.24 -7.92
CA PRO A 73 14.49 3.52 -9.33
C PRO A 73 13.32 3.06 -10.21
N PHE A 74 12.61 2.02 -9.79
CA PHE A 74 11.54 1.40 -10.56
C PHE A 74 10.37 1.01 -9.65
N LEU A 75 9.16 1.33 -10.11
CA LEU A 75 7.91 0.91 -9.49
C LEU A 75 7.11 0.14 -10.55
N PRO A 76 6.61 -1.06 -10.23
CA PRO A 76 5.73 -1.80 -11.13
C PRO A 76 4.41 -1.05 -11.34
N MET A 77 3.74 -1.32 -12.47
CA MET A 77 2.39 -0.78 -12.73
C MET A 77 1.40 -1.33 -11.71
N GLN A 78 0.49 -0.48 -11.24
CA GLN A 78 -0.51 -0.79 -10.22
C GLN A 78 -1.91 -0.41 -10.67
N ASP A 79 -2.89 -1.18 -10.21
CA ASP A 79 -4.32 -0.83 -10.33
C ASP A 79 -4.82 -0.06 -9.11
N ILE A 80 -4.28 -0.39 -7.92
CA ILE A 80 -4.70 0.18 -6.64
C ILE A 80 -3.47 0.44 -5.78
N VAL A 81 -3.42 1.61 -5.14
CA VAL A 81 -2.39 2.01 -4.19
C VAL A 81 -3.03 2.29 -2.84
N TYR A 82 -2.62 1.53 -1.83
CA TYR A 82 -2.88 1.82 -0.43
C TYR A 82 -1.80 2.77 0.09
N TYR A 83 -2.12 4.06 0.15
CA TYR A 83 -1.17 5.08 0.56
C TYR A 83 -1.26 5.32 2.07
N ASP A 84 -0.42 4.59 2.81
CA ASP A 84 -0.40 4.57 4.28
C ASP A 84 0.95 5.02 4.85
N ALA A 85 1.29 6.29 4.60
CA ALA A 85 2.44 6.94 5.22
C ALA A 85 2.04 7.56 6.59
N PHE A 86 3.04 7.86 7.43
CA PHE A 86 2.79 8.70 8.60
C PHE A 86 2.23 10.06 8.18
N SER A 87 1.47 10.69 9.08
CA SER A 87 0.70 11.89 8.74
C SER A 87 1.58 13.00 8.15
N PRO A 88 1.03 13.94 7.38
CA PRO A 88 1.80 15.06 6.82
C PRO A 88 2.50 15.94 7.87
N SER A 89 2.09 15.87 9.13
CA SER A 89 2.79 16.57 10.22
C SER A 89 4.06 15.85 10.69
N VAL A 90 4.17 14.55 10.43
CA VAL A 90 5.29 13.69 10.85
C VAL A 90 6.26 13.46 9.70
N GLN A 91 5.75 13.18 8.50
CA GLN A 91 6.53 12.92 7.29
C GLN A 91 6.04 13.76 6.10
N PRO A 92 6.11 15.11 6.15
CA PRO A 92 5.61 15.98 5.09
C PRO A 92 6.19 15.67 3.70
N GLU A 93 7.44 15.21 3.65
CA GLU A 93 8.19 14.88 2.43
C GLU A 93 7.55 13.76 1.60
N LEU A 94 6.69 12.93 2.18
CA LEU A 94 5.99 11.88 1.46
C LEU A 94 4.71 12.41 0.77
N TRP A 95 4.14 13.52 1.25
CA TRP A 95 2.85 14.04 0.78
C TRP A 95 2.98 15.13 -0.29
N THR A 96 4.06 15.09 -1.07
CA THR A 96 4.37 16.10 -2.08
C THR A 96 3.79 15.73 -3.45
N GLU A 97 3.61 16.73 -4.30
CA GLU A 97 3.22 16.54 -5.70
C GLU A 97 4.21 15.65 -6.46
N GLU A 98 5.50 15.74 -6.13
CA GLU A 98 6.55 14.90 -6.71
C GLU A 98 6.30 13.41 -6.42
N ILE A 99 6.00 13.07 -5.16
CA ILE A 99 5.71 11.68 -4.78
C ILE A 99 4.42 11.19 -5.42
N PHE A 100 3.38 12.02 -5.43
CA PHE A 100 2.14 11.66 -6.11
C PHE A 100 2.32 11.52 -7.62
N ALA A 101 3.17 12.32 -8.26
CA ALA A 101 3.48 12.19 -9.69
C ALA A 101 4.20 10.89 -10.01
N ARG A 102 5.16 10.47 -9.17
CA ARG A 102 5.81 9.16 -9.27
C ARG A 102 4.77 8.04 -9.23
N ILE A 103 3.84 8.07 -8.28
CA ILE A 103 2.76 7.08 -8.16
C ILE A 103 1.80 7.14 -9.35
N PHE A 104 1.36 8.33 -9.75
CA PHE A 104 0.44 8.54 -10.86
C PHE A 104 0.99 7.99 -12.17
N SER A 105 2.30 8.15 -12.41
CA SER A 105 2.98 7.59 -13.59
C SER A 105 2.95 6.05 -13.65
N ARG A 106 2.74 5.40 -12.51
CA ARG A 106 2.75 3.93 -12.34
C ARG A 106 1.39 3.35 -12.00
N LEU A 107 0.34 4.16 -12.09
CA LEU A 107 -1.04 3.72 -11.93
C LEU A 107 -1.66 3.50 -13.30
N ASN A 108 -2.43 2.43 -13.49
CA ASN A 108 -3.21 2.23 -14.71
C ASN A 108 -4.33 3.28 -14.84
N ALA A 109 -4.83 3.51 -16.05
CA ALA A 109 -6.02 4.34 -16.27
C ALA A 109 -7.21 3.75 -15.49
N GLY A 110 -7.97 4.61 -14.80
CA GLY A 110 -9.01 4.18 -13.86
C GLY A 110 -8.49 3.66 -12.52
N GLY A 111 -7.17 3.58 -12.33
CA GLY A 111 -6.56 3.10 -11.10
C GLY A 111 -6.77 4.05 -9.92
N LEU A 112 -6.65 3.49 -8.72
CA LEU A 112 -7.07 4.13 -7.47
C LEU A 112 -5.88 4.36 -6.54
N LEU A 113 -5.87 5.50 -5.85
CA LEU A 113 -5.09 5.73 -4.65
C LEU A 113 -6.05 6.01 -3.50
N VAL A 114 -5.92 5.26 -2.42
CA VAL A 114 -6.71 5.45 -1.20
C VAL A 114 -5.81 5.78 -0.03
N SER A 115 -6.26 6.70 0.83
CA SER A 115 -5.53 7.07 2.04
C SER A 115 -6.48 7.49 3.15
N TYR A 116 -6.05 7.36 4.41
CA TYR A 116 -6.78 7.91 5.55
C TYR A 116 -6.71 9.44 5.61
N CYS A 117 -5.70 10.06 4.98
CA CYS A 117 -5.42 11.48 5.15
C CYS A 117 -6.29 12.35 4.24
N VAL A 118 -7.08 13.25 4.84
CA VAL A 118 -8.03 14.14 4.13
C VAL A 118 -7.65 15.64 4.20
N ARG A 119 -6.39 15.94 4.54
CA ARG A 119 -5.90 17.32 4.68
C ARG A 119 -6.01 18.09 3.36
N GLY A 120 -6.27 19.40 3.47
CA GLY A 120 -6.43 20.29 2.31
C GLY A 120 -5.22 20.28 1.38
N THR A 121 -4.02 20.38 1.94
CA THR A 121 -2.75 20.34 1.20
C THR A 121 -2.56 19.04 0.42
N VAL A 122 -2.87 17.89 1.02
CA VAL A 122 -2.82 16.57 0.36
C VAL A 122 -3.79 16.49 -0.80
N LYS A 123 -5.04 16.92 -0.61
CA LYS A 123 -6.05 16.96 -1.68
C LYS A 123 -5.60 17.87 -2.83
N GLN A 124 -4.97 19.00 -2.53
CA GLN A 124 -4.48 19.92 -3.54
C GLN A 124 -3.32 19.30 -4.33
N ALA A 125 -2.34 18.71 -3.65
CA ALA A 125 -1.22 18.06 -4.29
C ALA A 125 -1.68 16.93 -5.24
N LEU A 126 -2.60 16.07 -4.79
CA LEU A 126 -3.19 15.03 -5.65
C LEU A 126 -3.89 15.60 -6.89
N ARG A 127 -4.65 16.70 -6.75
CA ARG A 127 -5.30 17.35 -7.90
C ARG A 127 -4.28 17.96 -8.86
N ASN A 128 -3.25 18.61 -8.34
CA ASN A 128 -2.18 19.20 -9.14
C ASN A 128 -1.42 18.14 -9.94
N THR A 129 -1.26 16.93 -9.39
CA THR A 129 -0.72 15.77 -10.10
C THR A 129 -1.63 15.25 -11.23
N GLY A 130 -2.95 15.52 -11.16
CA GLY A 130 -3.93 15.08 -12.17
C GLY A 130 -4.95 14.05 -11.68
N PHE A 131 -4.96 13.71 -10.39
CA PHE A 131 -5.99 12.82 -9.84
C PHE A 131 -7.35 13.51 -9.71
N ARG A 132 -8.41 12.73 -9.92
CA ARG A 132 -9.77 13.10 -9.49
C ARG A 132 -9.99 12.69 -8.04
N VAL A 133 -10.02 13.67 -7.14
CA VAL A 133 -10.11 13.44 -5.69
C VAL A 133 -11.54 13.48 -5.17
N LYS A 134 -11.93 12.44 -4.42
CA LYS A 134 -13.20 12.30 -3.69
C LYS A 134 -12.91 12.09 -2.19
N VAL A 135 -13.76 12.64 -1.35
CA VAL A 135 -13.78 12.35 0.09
C VAL A 135 -14.94 11.41 0.33
N LEU A 136 -14.68 10.28 0.97
CA LEU A 136 -15.69 9.28 1.32
C LEU A 136 -15.88 9.25 2.84
N PRO A 137 -17.04 8.76 3.33
CA PRO A 137 -17.19 8.42 4.74
C PRO A 137 -16.08 7.46 5.18
N GLY A 138 -15.48 7.72 6.34
CA GLY A 138 -14.46 6.83 6.89
C GLY A 138 -15.07 5.56 7.50
N PRO A 139 -14.25 4.53 7.80
CA PRO A 139 -14.68 3.39 8.59
C PRO A 139 -15.08 3.80 10.01
N PRO A 140 -15.75 2.94 10.79
CA PRO A 140 -16.11 3.22 12.19
C PRO A 140 -14.93 3.82 12.97
N GLY A 141 -15.15 5.00 13.57
CA GLY A 141 -14.11 5.75 14.30
C GLY A 141 -13.33 6.79 13.49
N LYS A 142 -13.45 6.82 12.15
CA LYS A 142 -12.87 7.88 11.30
C LYS A 142 -13.98 8.62 10.53
N ARG A 143 -13.96 9.95 10.57
CA ARG A 143 -15.00 10.76 9.89
C ARG A 143 -14.94 10.64 8.37
N HIS A 144 -13.74 10.62 7.81
CA HIS A 144 -13.54 10.66 6.36
C HIS A 144 -12.32 9.85 5.94
N MET A 145 -12.34 9.38 4.70
CA MET A 145 -11.18 8.85 3.98
C MET A 145 -11.07 9.50 2.59
N LEU A 146 -9.89 9.41 1.99
CA LEU A 146 -9.60 9.97 0.68
C LEU A 146 -9.53 8.88 -0.39
N LEU A 147 -10.16 9.13 -1.53
CA LEU A 147 -10.02 8.35 -2.76
C LEU A 147 -9.56 9.29 -3.89
N ALA A 148 -8.49 8.94 -4.58
CA ALA A 148 -8.00 9.63 -5.76
C ALA A 148 -8.01 8.66 -6.94
N VAL A 149 -8.58 9.08 -8.08
CA VAL A 149 -8.71 8.23 -9.28
C VAL A 149 -7.85 8.81 -10.39
N LYS A 150 -7.03 7.98 -11.03
CA LYS A 150 -6.35 8.35 -12.28
C LYS A 150 -7.38 8.27 -13.42
N PRO A 151 -7.72 9.40 -14.06
CA PRO A 151 -8.73 9.44 -15.11
C PRO A 151 -8.34 8.66 -16.36
#